data_AF-A0A4R6K0F0-F1
#
_entry.id   AF-A0A4R6K0F0-F1
#
_cell.length_a   1.000
_cell.length_b   1.000
_cell.length_c   1.000
_cell.angle_alpha   90.00
_cell.angle_beta   90.00
_cell.angle_gamma   90.00
#
_symmetry.space_group_name_H-M   'P 1'
#
loop_
_entity.id
_entity.type
_entity.pdbx_description
1 polymer ?
#
loop_
_entity_poly.entity_id
_entity_poly.type
_entity_poly.pdbx_seq_one_letter_code
_entity_poly.pdbx_strand_id
1 'polypeptide(L)'
;MVPPPAPSVYRTKAYRVRQRSFVALAGLGLLATGYGLGRWQDSPVPAAAVPPVVVTSAPSAAPSAAPPTTEAPAPTVYPKLEAEAADGNVGIQSQETTDEGGGQNVGWIAGGDQLRFDNVDFGPVPATKLDVRVSSDAEGGRMEIRLDGADQPPIGTLNVTRTGGWQNWRTDQVDITPTAGKHTVFLTFARDDGGEFLNINWLRFVH
;
A
#
# COMPACT_ATOMS: atom_id res chain seq x y z
N MET A 1 -37.63 35.11 0.51
CA MET A 1 -37.06 33.78 0.80
C MET A 1 -37.03 33.04 -0.53
N VAL A 2 -35.84 32.88 -1.12
CA VAL A 2 -35.64 32.23 -2.43
C VAL A 2 -35.36 30.74 -2.16
N PRO A 3 -36.04 29.80 -2.83
CA PRO A 3 -35.77 28.38 -2.62
C PRO A 3 -34.36 28.00 -3.13
N PRO A 4 -33.68 27.03 -2.49
CA PRO A 4 -32.39 26.56 -2.97
C PRO A 4 -32.53 25.88 -4.34
N PRO A 5 -31.57 26.05 -5.27
CA PRO A 5 -31.60 25.35 -6.55
C PRO A 5 -31.44 23.84 -6.32
N ALA A 6 -32.23 23.04 -7.04
CA ALA A 6 -32.16 21.58 -7.01
C ALA A 6 -30.80 21.08 -7.56
N PRO A 7 -30.27 19.94 -7.06
CA PRO A 7 -29.02 19.39 -7.55
C PRO A 7 -29.14 19.02 -9.03
N SER A 8 -28.24 19.57 -9.84
CA SER A 8 -28.14 19.30 -11.27
C SER A 8 -27.79 17.83 -11.51
N VAL A 9 -28.70 17.09 -12.13
CA VAL A 9 -28.45 15.74 -12.66
C VAL A 9 -27.50 15.87 -13.85
N TYR A 10 -26.19 15.71 -13.62
CA TYR A 10 -25.22 15.55 -14.70
C TYR A 10 -25.35 14.12 -15.28
N ARG A 11 -25.96 14.02 -16.46
CA ARG A 11 -25.91 12.82 -17.29
C ARG A 11 -24.59 12.79 -18.06
N THR A 12 -23.69 11.86 -17.75
CA THR A 12 -22.54 11.52 -18.61
C THR A 12 -22.88 10.33 -19.50
N LYS A 13 -22.41 10.40 -20.75
CA LYS A 13 -22.77 9.51 -21.86
C LYS A 13 -22.07 8.15 -21.74
N ALA A 14 -22.84 7.10 -22.05
CA ALA A 14 -22.50 5.70 -21.89
C ALA A 14 -21.28 5.21 -22.71
N TYR A 15 -20.50 4.41 -22.01
CA TYR A 15 -19.46 3.47 -22.43
C TYR A 15 -19.89 2.52 -23.56
N ARG A 16 -18.98 2.20 -24.49
CA ARG A 16 -19.10 1.00 -25.35
C ARG A 16 -18.19 -0.10 -24.82
N VAL A 17 -18.84 -1.18 -24.37
CA VAL A 17 -18.27 -2.42 -23.86
C VAL A 17 -17.58 -3.22 -24.98
N ARG A 18 -16.36 -3.70 -24.71
CA ARG A 18 -15.71 -4.83 -25.42
C ARG A 18 -15.73 -6.04 -24.50
N GLN A 19 -16.04 -7.21 -25.05
CA GLN A 19 -16.17 -8.44 -24.27
C GLN A 19 -15.21 -9.52 -24.79
N ARG A 20 -14.71 -10.30 -23.81
CA ARG A 20 -14.24 -11.71 -23.84
C ARG A 20 -12.73 -11.91 -23.90
N SER A 21 -12.12 -12.85 -23.18
CA SER A 21 -12.45 -13.77 -22.08
C SER A 21 -11.15 -14.52 -21.79
N PHE A 22 -10.76 -14.77 -20.53
CA PHE A 22 -9.72 -15.77 -20.23
C PHE A 22 -10.23 -16.75 -19.16
N VAL A 23 -10.11 -18.04 -19.49
CA VAL A 23 -10.44 -19.19 -18.65
C VAL A 23 -9.21 -19.55 -17.82
N ALA A 24 -9.36 -19.68 -16.51
CA ALA A 24 -8.34 -20.21 -15.61
C ALA A 24 -8.68 -21.66 -15.21
N LEU A 25 -7.69 -22.56 -15.31
CA LEU A 25 -7.74 -23.89 -14.69
C LEU A 25 -6.59 -24.00 -13.68
N ALA A 26 -6.95 -24.38 -12.45
CA ALA A 26 -6.07 -24.67 -11.34
C ALA A 26 -5.46 -26.08 -11.47
N GLY A 27 -4.20 -26.23 -11.07
CA GLY A 27 -3.52 -27.52 -10.91
C GLY A 27 -2.84 -27.61 -9.55
N LEU A 28 -3.31 -28.53 -8.71
CA LEU A 28 -2.76 -28.90 -7.41
C LEU A 28 -1.38 -29.56 -7.52
N GLY A 29 -0.48 -29.25 -6.60
CA GLY A 29 0.75 -30.01 -6.35
C GLY A 29 1.12 -29.96 -4.87
N LEU A 30 1.04 -31.11 -4.19
CA LEU A 30 1.38 -31.28 -2.76
C LEU A 30 2.48 -32.34 -2.68
N LEU A 31 3.64 -31.95 -2.13
CA LEU A 31 4.78 -32.84 -1.87
C LEU A 31 5.45 -32.41 -0.57
N ALA A 32 5.47 -33.29 0.43
CA ALA A 32 6.37 -33.18 1.57
C ALA A 32 6.75 -34.58 2.06
N THR A 33 8.03 -34.90 1.95
CA THR A 33 8.68 -36.06 2.54
C THR A 33 9.37 -35.62 3.83
N GLY A 34 9.22 -36.40 4.90
CA GLY A 34 9.62 -36.04 6.27
C GLY A 34 11.08 -36.31 6.65
N TYR A 35 11.38 -36.10 7.94
CA TYR A 35 12.53 -36.68 8.66
C TYR A 35 12.21 -36.73 10.16
N GLY A 36 12.72 -37.76 10.85
CA GLY A 36 12.24 -38.18 12.16
C GLY A 36 13.18 -38.03 13.36
N LEU A 37 12.61 -38.48 14.49
CA LEU A 37 13.16 -39.06 15.75
C LEU A 37 14.27 -38.35 16.55
N GLY A 38 13.97 -38.11 17.85
CA GLY A 38 14.97 -37.77 18.87
C GLY A 38 14.46 -37.64 20.32
N ARG A 39 14.01 -38.76 20.90
CA ARG A 39 14.01 -39.19 22.34
C ARG A 39 13.56 -38.24 23.48
N TRP A 40 12.52 -38.69 24.19
CA TRP A 40 12.06 -38.25 25.51
C TRP A 40 12.37 -39.32 26.57
N GLN A 41 12.89 -38.90 27.74
CA GLN A 41 12.96 -39.56 29.07
C GLN A 41 13.88 -38.63 29.91
N ASP A 42 13.61 -38.18 31.15
CA ASP A 42 12.84 -38.71 32.28
C ASP A 42 12.40 -37.55 33.23
N SER A 43 11.28 -37.76 33.93
CA SER A 43 10.96 -37.22 35.27
C SER A 43 10.85 -38.45 36.21
N PRO A 44 10.76 -38.38 37.57
CA PRO A 44 10.89 -37.27 38.55
C PRO A 44 11.80 -37.62 39.78
N VAL A 45 12.15 -36.66 40.64
CA VAL A 45 12.59 -36.93 42.04
C VAL A 45 12.07 -35.83 42.98
N PRO A 46 11.61 -36.15 44.22
CA PRO A 46 10.65 -35.34 44.96
C PRO A 46 11.26 -34.27 45.88
N ALA A 47 10.37 -33.42 46.40
CA ALA A 47 10.62 -32.30 47.29
C ALA A 47 11.46 -32.67 48.53
N ALA A 48 12.50 -31.86 48.80
CA ALA A 48 13.17 -31.78 50.08
C ALA A 48 13.22 -30.32 50.54
N ALA A 49 12.90 -30.15 51.82
CA ALA A 49 12.64 -28.88 52.49
C ALA A 49 13.86 -27.96 52.59
N VAL A 50 13.54 -26.67 52.58
CA VAL A 50 14.42 -25.49 52.73
C VAL A 50 15.07 -25.43 54.12
N PRO A 51 16.40 -25.19 54.23
CA PRO A 51 17.01 -24.54 55.38
C PRO A 51 17.08 -23.01 55.19
N PRO A 52 17.07 -22.20 56.28
CA PRO A 52 17.02 -20.74 56.17
C PRO A 52 18.32 -20.16 55.59
N VAL A 53 18.14 -19.18 54.70
CA VAL A 53 19.20 -18.40 54.04
C VAL A 53 19.96 -17.57 55.08
N VAL A 54 21.23 -17.87 55.28
CA VAL A 54 22.16 -16.94 55.95
C VAL A 54 22.55 -15.89 54.93
N VAL A 55 22.12 -14.65 55.16
CA VAL A 55 22.52 -13.49 54.35
C VAL A 55 23.97 -13.13 54.71
N THR A 56 24.90 -13.51 53.86
CA THR A 56 26.25 -12.94 53.82
C THR A 56 26.37 -12.11 52.55
N SER A 57 26.57 -10.80 52.74
CA SER A 57 26.72 -9.79 51.70
C SER A 57 27.94 -10.06 50.82
N ALA A 58 27.71 -10.38 49.54
CA ALA A 58 28.74 -10.33 48.50
C ALA A 58 28.87 -8.88 47.97
N PRO A 59 30.08 -8.42 47.62
CA PRO A 59 30.27 -7.06 47.12
C PRO A 59 29.57 -6.87 45.77
N SER A 60 28.89 -5.74 45.65
CA SER A 60 28.20 -5.27 44.45
C SER A 60 29.15 -5.32 43.23
N ALA A 61 28.88 -6.26 42.32
CA ALA A 61 29.44 -6.20 40.98
C ALA A 61 28.96 -4.91 40.31
N ALA A 62 29.90 -4.18 39.71
CA ALA A 62 29.65 -2.97 38.93
C ALA A 62 28.54 -3.22 37.88
N PRO A 63 27.72 -2.21 37.54
CA PRO A 63 26.70 -2.36 36.52
C PRO A 63 27.37 -2.72 35.18
N SER A 64 27.11 -3.93 34.70
CA SER A 64 27.39 -4.32 33.32
C SER A 64 26.63 -3.35 32.42
N ALA A 65 27.37 -2.52 31.68
CA ALA A 65 26.78 -1.64 30.68
C ALA A 65 25.88 -2.45 29.74
N ALA A 66 24.62 -2.03 29.60
CA ALA A 66 23.71 -2.58 28.62
C ALA A 66 24.31 -2.42 27.21
N PRO A 67 24.13 -3.38 26.30
CA PRO A 67 24.57 -3.22 24.91
C PRO A 67 23.89 -1.97 24.32
N PRO A 68 24.57 -1.20 23.44
CA PRO A 68 23.95 -0.06 22.79
C PRO A 68 22.73 -0.54 22.00
N THR A 69 21.57 0.03 22.29
CA THR A 69 20.40 -0.06 21.41
C THR A 69 20.75 0.66 20.11
N THR A 70 21.19 -0.10 19.10
CA THR A 70 21.31 0.40 17.74
C THR A 70 19.93 0.83 17.28
N GLU A 71 19.70 2.14 17.19
CA GLU A 71 18.50 2.73 16.60
C GLU A 71 18.37 2.22 15.16
N ALA A 72 17.20 1.67 14.82
CA ALA A 72 16.94 1.19 13.47
C ALA A 72 17.09 2.36 12.47
N PRO A 73 17.69 2.16 11.29
CA PRO A 73 17.86 3.22 10.31
C PRO A 73 16.49 3.80 9.93
N ALA A 74 16.41 5.13 9.86
CA ALA A 74 15.20 5.83 9.41
C ALA A 74 14.91 5.50 7.93
N PRO A 75 13.63 5.33 7.54
CA PRO A 75 13.26 5.03 6.16
C PRO A 75 13.64 6.18 5.22
N THR A 76 14.03 5.85 4.00
CA THR A 76 14.26 6.87 2.95
C THR A 76 12.92 7.24 2.34
N VAL A 77 12.59 8.53 2.33
CA VAL A 77 11.30 9.05 1.83
C VAL A 77 11.52 9.92 0.60
N TYR A 78 10.84 9.61 -0.49
CA TYR A 78 10.95 10.34 -1.76
C TYR A 78 10.00 11.56 -1.79
N PRO A 79 10.21 12.52 -2.72
CA PRO A 79 9.29 13.63 -2.89
C PRO A 79 7.84 13.17 -3.08
N LYS A 80 6.91 13.94 -2.50
CA LYS A 80 5.48 13.73 -2.71
C LYS A 80 5.12 14.11 -4.14
N LEU A 81 4.34 13.28 -4.80
CA LEU A 81 3.75 13.55 -6.11
C LEU A 81 2.25 13.80 -5.90
N GLU A 82 1.81 15.04 -6.11
CA GLU A 82 0.39 15.39 -6.10
C GLU A 82 -0.27 14.80 -7.34
N ALA A 83 -1.41 14.14 -7.20
CA ALA A 83 -2.00 13.38 -8.29
C ALA A 83 -2.55 14.29 -9.40
N GLU A 84 -3.04 15.48 -9.03
CA GLU A 84 -3.47 16.52 -9.96
C GLU A 84 -2.32 17.18 -10.72
N ALA A 85 -1.08 16.98 -10.27
CA ALA A 85 0.12 17.50 -10.89
C ALA A 85 0.80 16.49 -11.84
N ALA A 86 0.11 15.41 -12.21
CA ALA A 86 0.62 14.42 -13.16
C ALA A 86 0.94 15.04 -14.54
N ASP A 87 2.05 14.62 -15.15
CA ASP A 87 2.50 15.06 -16.48
C ASP A 87 1.62 14.52 -17.63
N GLY A 88 0.74 13.58 -17.35
CA GLY A 88 -0.27 13.12 -18.30
C GLY A 88 -1.38 12.33 -17.61
N ASN A 89 -2.58 12.41 -18.16
CA ASN A 89 -3.72 11.61 -17.70
C ASN A 89 -4.65 11.22 -18.86
N VAL A 90 -5.42 10.16 -18.66
CA VAL A 90 -6.48 9.71 -19.57
C VAL A 90 -7.73 9.44 -18.73
N GLY A 91 -8.83 10.13 -19.05
CA GLY A 91 -10.16 9.90 -18.44
C GLY A 91 -10.40 10.54 -17.08
N ILE A 92 -9.39 11.21 -16.50
CA ILE A 92 -9.40 11.65 -15.11
C ILE A 92 -9.70 13.16 -14.99
N GLN A 93 -10.34 13.55 -13.89
CA GLN A 93 -10.62 14.96 -13.58
C GLN A 93 -10.12 15.34 -12.19
N SER A 94 -9.78 16.62 -12.01
CA SER A 94 -9.42 17.19 -10.72
C SER A 94 -10.61 17.87 -10.05
N GLN A 95 -10.64 17.86 -8.72
CA GLN A 95 -11.60 18.60 -7.90
C GLN A 95 -10.94 19.11 -6.62
N GLU A 96 -11.58 20.06 -5.94
CA GLU A 96 -11.17 20.45 -4.60
C GLU A 96 -11.27 19.26 -3.64
N THR A 97 -10.25 19.09 -2.79
CA THR A 97 -10.24 18.03 -1.79
C THR A 97 -10.64 18.56 -0.42
N THR A 98 -11.37 17.75 0.35
CA THR A 98 -11.59 18.01 1.78
C THR A 98 -10.59 17.28 2.67
N ASP A 99 -9.56 16.69 2.08
CA ASP A 99 -8.48 16.04 2.83
C ASP A 99 -7.71 17.05 3.69
N GLU A 100 -6.99 16.54 4.67
CA GLU A 100 -6.05 17.32 5.46
C GLU A 100 -5.00 17.98 4.55
N GLY A 101 -4.79 19.29 4.75
CA GLY A 101 -3.92 20.10 3.91
C GLY A 101 -4.61 20.78 2.72
N GLY A 102 -5.86 20.40 2.40
CA GLY A 102 -6.62 20.99 1.30
C GLY A 102 -5.96 20.76 -0.06
N GLY A 103 -6.19 21.68 -1.00
CA GLY A 103 -5.68 21.57 -2.38
C GLY A 103 -6.69 20.88 -3.30
N GLN A 104 -6.19 20.02 -4.18
CA GLN A 104 -7.03 19.24 -5.09
C GLN A 104 -6.72 17.75 -4.97
N ASN A 105 -7.65 16.94 -5.48
CA ASN A 105 -7.41 15.54 -5.75
C ASN A 105 -7.86 15.23 -7.19
N VAL A 106 -7.43 14.09 -7.70
CA VAL A 106 -8.02 13.52 -8.91
C VAL A 106 -9.13 12.54 -8.57
N GLY A 107 -10.11 12.40 -9.46
CA GLY A 107 -11.27 11.53 -9.30
C GLY A 107 -11.92 11.17 -10.62
N TRP A 108 -13.15 10.64 -10.53
CA TRP A 108 -13.86 10.02 -11.65
C TRP A 108 -13.06 8.87 -12.30
N ILE A 109 -12.18 8.23 -11.53
CA ILE A 109 -11.29 7.19 -12.03
C ILE A 109 -12.08 5.90 -12.24
N ALA A 110 -12.10 5.42 -13.48
CA ALA A 110 -12.72 4.18 -13.90
C ALA A 110 -11.71 3.21 -14.53
N GLY A 111 -12.18 2.01 -14.88
CA GLY A 111 -11.35 1.01 -15.57
C GLY A 111 -10.94 1.47 -16.97
N GLY A 112 -9.64 1.52 -17.23
CA GLY A 112 -9.03 1.98 -18.49
C GLY A 112 -8.35 3.35 -18.40
N ASP A 113 -8.49 4.05 -17.28
CA ASP A 113 -7.87 5.36 -17.06
C ASP A 113 -6.40 5.25 -16.67
N GLN A 114 -5.70 6.39 -16.69
CA GLN A 114 -4.28 6.44 -16.38
C GLN A 114 -3.82 7.80 -15.84
N LEU A 115 -2.79 7.77 -14.97
CA LEU A 115 -1.89 8.88 -14.66
C LEU A 115 -0.45 8.55 -15.06
N ARG A 116 0.33 9.58 -15.41
CA ARG A 116 1.74 9.49 -15.77
C ARG A 116 2.55 10.58 -15.07
N PHE A 117 3.66 10.21 -14.46
CA PHE A 117 4.65 11.11 -13.87
C PHE A 117 6.00 10.86 -14.55
N ASP A 118 6.54 11.89 -15.20
CA ASP A 118 7.78 11.81 -15.95
C ASP A 118 8.98 12.10 -15.03
N ASN A 119 10.12 11.44 -15.29
CA ASN A 119 11.40 11.73 -14.64
C ASN A 119 11.42 11.61 -13.10
N VAL A 120 10.69 10.66 -12.53
CA VAL A 120 10.74 10.35 -11.09
C VAL A 120 12.10 9.74 -10.76
N ASP A 121 12.85 10.40 -9.88
CA ASP A 121 14.21 10.00 -9.50
C ASP A 121 14.24 9.31 -8.13
N PHE A 122 14.48 8.01 -8.15
CA PHE A 122 14.67 7.19 -6.95
C PHE A 122 16.13 7.18 -6.46
N GLY A 123 17.07 7.77 -7.19
CA GLY A 123 18.47 7.80 -6.79
C GLY A 123 19.07 6.40 -6.59
N PRO A 124 20.10 6.24 -5.74
CA PRO A 124 20.79 4.97 -5.55
C PRO A 124 20.15 4.04 -4.50
N VAL A 125 19.28 4.57 -3.64
CA VAL A 125 18.52 3.75 -2.68
C VAL A 125 17.27 3.28 -3.40
N PRO A 126 16.91 2.00 -3.40
CA PRO A 126 15.70 1.56 -4.09
C PRO A 126 14.45 1.87 -3.27
N ALA A 127 13.41 2.46 -3.86
CA ALA A 127 12.09 2.47 -3.24
C ALA A 127 11.53 1.04 -3.19
N THR A 128 10.95 0.66 -2.05
CA THR A 128 10.39 -0.69 -1.78
C THR A 128 8.89 -0.64 -1.54
N LYS A 129 8.35 0.55 -1.22
CA LYS A 129 6.95 0.79 -0.93
C LYS A 129 6.44 2.05 -1.61
N LEU A 130 5.13 2.13 -1.76
CA LEU A 130 4.41 3.31 -2.20
C LEU A 130 3.25 3.58 -1.23
N ASP A 131 3.27 4.74 -0.59
CA ASP A 131 2.13 5.27 0.15
C ASP A 131 1.24 6.07 -0.81
N VAL A 132 -0.07 5.82 -0.80
CA VAL A 132 -1.05 6.50 -1.66
C VAL A 132 -2.20 6.99 -0.82
N ARG A 133 -2.52 8.28 -0.93
CA ARG A 133 -3.65 8.90 -0.24
C ARG A 133 -4.90 8.79 -1.11
N VAL A 134 -5.82 7.96 -0.65
CA VAL A 134 -6.98 7.52 -1.45
C VAL A 134 -8.29 7.76 -0.71
N SER A 135 -9.36 7.92 -1.48
CA SER A 135 -10.73 7.84 -1.01
C SER A 135 -11.61 7.09 -2.02
N SER A 136 -12.62 6.37 -1.53
CA SER A 136 -13.51 5.60 -2.37
C SER A 136 -14.87 5.38 -1.69
N ASP A 137 -15.94 5.60 -2.44
CA ASP A 137 -17.29 5.19 -2.08
C ASP A 137 -17.74 3.93 -2.84
N ALA A 138 -16.84 3.27 -3.57
CA ALA A 138 -17.13 2.04 -4.29
C ALA A 138 -16.33 0.86 -3.75
N GLU A 139 -16.70 -0.35 -4.18
CA GLU A 139 -15.97 -1.58 -3.87
C GLU A 139 -15.29 -2.13 -5.11
N GLY A 140 -14.11 -2.69 -4.91
CA GLY A 140 -13.33 -3.34 -5.97
C GLY A 140 -12.63 -2.36 -6.90
N GLY A 141 -12.05 -2.93 -7.95
CA GLY A 141 -11.09 -2.25 -8.80
C GLY A 141 -9.67 -2.27 -8.21
N ARG A 142 -8.69 -1.96 -9.04
CA ARG A 142 -7.29 -1.91 -8.65
C ARG A 142 -6.54 -0.81 -9.39
N MET A 143 -5.53 -0.28 -8.72
CA MET A 143 -4.51 0.58 -9.30
C MET A 143 -3.22 -0.21 -9.42
N GLU A 144 -2.65 -0.22 -10.62
CA GLU A 144 -1.40 -0.91 -10.93
C GLU A 144 -0.31 0.13 -11.15
N ILE A 145 0.85 -0.07 -10.52
CA ILE A 145 2.01 0.81 -10.64
C ILE A 145 2.97 0.20 -11.63
N ARG A 146 3.32 0.94 -12.69
CA ARG A 146 4.16 0.48 -13.80
C ARG A 146 5.27 1.48 -14.05
N LEU A 147 6.39 0.99 -14.57
CA LEU A 147 7.54 1.83 -14.94
C LEU A 147 7.75 1.79 -16.45
N ASP A 148 8.10 2.93 -17.01
CA ASP A 148 8.58 3.12 -18.38
C ASP A 148 7.63 2.69 -19.50
N GLY A 149 6.39 2.33 -19.16
CA GLY A 149 5.30 2.13 -20.11
C GLY A 149 4.00 1.68 -19.43
N ALA A 150 2.87 2.14 -19.96
CA ALA A 150 1.52 1.78 -19.52
C ALA A 150 1.23 0.27 -19.61
N ASP A 151 1.88 -0.42 -20.54
CA ASP A 151 1.65 -1.85 -20.80
C ASP A 151 2.72 -2.75 -20.14
N GLN A 152 3.74 -2.18 -19.48
CA GLN A 152 4.80 -2.94 -18.81
C GLN A 152 4.28 -3.64 -17.55
N PRO A 153 4.75 -4.84 -17.19
CA PRO A 153 4.29 -5.54 -15.98
C PRO A 153 4.28 -4.64 -14.74
N PRO A 154 3.24 -4.70 -13.90
CA PRO A 154 3.19 -3.86 -12.71
C PRO A 154 4.28 -4.26 -11.72
N ILE A 155 4.93 -3.25 -11.14
CA ILE A 155 5.87 -3.42 -10.02
C ILE A 155 5.16 -3.52 -8.68
N GLY A 156 3.89 -3.11 -8.61
CA GLY A 156 3.03 -3.21 -7.44
C GLY A 156 1.57 -3.01 -7.81
N THR A 157 0.66 -3.37 -6.90
CA THR A 157 -0.79 -3.28 -7.13
C THR A 157 -1.50 -2.93 -5.83
N LEU A 158 -2.33 -1.90 -5.87
CA LEU A 158 -3.26 -1.53 -4.82
C LEU A 158 -4.66 -2.04 -5.17
N ASN A 159 -5.18 -2.96 -4.36
CA ASN A 159 -6.60 -3.33 -4.43
C ASN A 159 -7.41 -2.29 -3.65
N VAL A 160 -8.37 -1.64 -4.31
CA VAL A 160 -9.15 -0.57 -3.69
C VAL A 160 -10.27 -1.15 -2.85
N THR A 161 -10.36 -0.68 -1.61
CA THR A 161 -11.48 -0.97 -0.70
C THR A 161 -12.17 0.32 -0.30
N ARG A 162 -13.47 0.26 -0.04
CA ARG A 162 -14.27 1.43 0.34
C ARG A 162 -13.70 2.14 1.57
N THR A 163 -13.59 3.47 1.52
CA THR A 163 -13.20 4.31 2.68
C THR A 163 -14.42 4.90 3.40
N GLY A 164 -15.61 4.74 2.82
CA GLY A 164 -16.87 5.22 3.38
C GLY A 164 -17.33 6.55 2.80
N GLY A 165 -16.67 7.07 1.76
CA GLY A 165 -17.07 8.28 1.05
C GLY A 165 -15.99 8.78 0.08
N TRP A 166 -16.40 9.51 -0.95
CA TRP A 166 -15.50 10.09 -1.98
C TRP A 166 -14.53 11.15 -1.45
N GLN A 167 -14.68 11.55 -0.21
CA GLN A 167 -13.83 12.52 0.47
C GLN A 167 -13.46 12.04 1.89
N ASN A 168 -13.64 10.74 2.15
CA ASN A 168 -13.13 10.09 3.36
C ASN A 168 -11.77 9.48 3.03
N TRP A 169 -10.71 10.12 3.51
CA TRP A 169 -9.36 9.82 3.08
C TRP A 169 -8.62 8.89 4.03
N ARG A 170 -7.81 7.99 3.46
CA ARG A 170 -6.81 7.23 4.19
C ARG A 170 -5.56 7.03 3.33
N THR A 171 -4.46 6.67 3.97
CA THR A 171 -3.22 6.33 3.27
C THR A 171 -3.08 4.82 3.23
N ASP A 172 -3.14 4.26 2.03
CA ASP A 172 -2.90 2.84 1.80
C ASP A 172 -1.44 2.66 1.35
N GLN A 173 -0.78 1.63 1.87
CA GLN A 173 0.60 1.30 1.51
C GLN A 173 0.63 0.08 0.59
N VAL A 174 1.48 0.15 -0.44
CA VAL A 174 1.67 -0.89 -1.45
C VAL A 174 3.13 -1.32 -1.43
N ASP A 175 3.38 -2.62 -1.29
CA ASP A 175 4.71 -3.16 -1.54
C ASP A 175 4.98 -3.15 -3.06
N ILE A 176 6.17 -2.69 -3.45
CA ILE A 176 6.61 -2.63 -4.84
C ILE A 176 7.90 -3.40 -5.04
N THR A 177 8.16 -3.80 -6.27
CA THR A 177 9.47 -4.30 -6.68
C THR A 177 10.51 -3.19 -6.45
N PRO A 178 11.65 -3.48 -5.77
CA PRO A 178 12.68 -2.49 -5.49
C PRO A 178 13.12 -1.72 -6.74
N THR A 179 12.96 -0.40 -6.71
CA THR A 179 13.16 0.47 -7.88
C THR A 179 14.14 1.60 -7.55
N ALA A 180 15.19 1.75 -8.36
CA ALA A 180 16.23 2.77 -8.22
C ALA A 180 16.47 3.48 -9.56
N GLY A 181 17.10 4.65 -9.55
CA GLY A 181 17.35 5.45 -10.74
C GLY A 181 16.14 6.26 -11.20
N LYS A 182 16.15 6.72 -12.45
CA LYS A 182 15.10 7.58 -13.01
C LYS A 182 14.14 6.78 -13.89
N HIS A 183 12.84 6.94 -13.66
CA HIS A 183 11.80 6.25 -14.43
C HIS A 183 10.64 7.20 -14.78
N THR A 184 9.87 6.81 -15.78
CA THR A 184 8.50 7.32 -15.93
C THR A 184 7.56 6.40 -15.16
N VAL A 185 6.79 6.95 -14.22
CA VAL A 185 5.83 6.19 -13.42
C VAL A 185 4.46 6.30 -14.05
N PHE A 186 3.81 5.15 -14.27
CA PHE A 186 2.44 5.06 -14.72
C PHE A 186 1.57 4.44 -13.63
N LEU A 187 0.40 5.05 -13.40
CA LEU A 187 -0.68 4.45 -12.62
C LEU A 187 -1.79 4.08 -13.59
N THR A 188 -2.09 2.79 -13.73
CA THR A 188 -3.17 2.29 -14.58
C THR A 188 -4.30 1.72 -13.75
N PHE A 189 -5.54 1.98 -14.17
CA PHE A 189 -6.72 1.66 -13.40
C PHE A 189 -7.54 0.57 -14.08
N ALA A 190 -7.95 -0.44 -13.31
CA ALA A 190 -8.69 -1.57 -13.85
C ALA A 190 -9.88 -1.93 -12.97
N ARG A 191 -11.05 -2.02 -13.61
CA ARG A 191 -12.32 -2.43 -13.02
C ARG A 191 -13.26 -2.92 -14.14
N ASP A 192 -13.97 -4.02 -13.89
CA ASP A 192 -14.69 -4.75 -14.95
C ASP A 192 -16.05 -4.14 -15.34
N ASP A 193 -16.70 -3.42 -14.43
CA ASP A 193 -18.05 -2.86 -14.62
C ASP A 193 -18.06 -1.45 -15.22
N GLY A 194 -16.87 -0.86 -15.44
CA GLY A 194 -16.70 0.50 -15.96
C GLY A 194 -17.11 1.61 -14.99
N GLY A 195 -17.45 1.28 -13.74
CA GLY A 195 -17.80 2.26 -12.73
C GLY A 195 -16.58 3.00 -12.18
N GLU A 196 -16.80 4.25 -11.78
CA GLU A 196 -15.80 5.03 -11.04
C GLU A 196 -15.54 4.38 -9.67
N PHE A 197 -14.28 4.35 -9.22
CA PHE A 197 -13.92 3.58 -8.04
C PHE A 197 -12.89 4.21 -7.12
N LEU A 198 -12.23 5.29 -7.53
CA LEU A 198 -11.11 5.83 -6.79
C LEU A 198 -10.97 7.34 -6.96
N ASN A 199 -10.63 8.00 -5.86
CA ASN A 199 -10.01 9.30 -5.85
C ASN A 199 -8.60 9.16 -5.28
N ILE A 200 -7.65 9.94 -5.80
CA ILE A 200 -6.26 9.98 -5.34
C ILE A 200 -5.89 11.44 -5.07
N ASN A 201 -5.35 11.71 -3.89
CA ASN A 201 -4.81 13.02 -3.56
C ASN A 201 -3.32 13.08 -3.92
N TRP A 202 -2.52 12.19 -3.34
CA TRP A 202 -1.09 12.14 -3.57
C TRP A 202 -0.52 10.73 -3.45
N LEU A 203 0.70 10.57 -3.94
CA LEU A 203 1.51 9.37 -3.80
C LEU A 203 2.94 9.72 -3.35
N ARG A 204 3.57 8.82 -2.63
CA ARG A 204 4.91 8.99 -2.08
C ARG A 204 5.62 7.65 -1.94
N PHE A 205 6.76 7.51 -2.59
CA PHE A 205 7.57 6.31 -2.46
C PHE A 205 8.37 6.31 -1.15
N VAL A 206 8.70 5.11 -0.66
CA VAL A 206 9.45 4.89 0.58
C VAL A 206 10.39 3.68 0.43
N HIS A 207 11.54 3.71 1.12
CA HIS A 207 12.43 2.56 1.33
C HIS A 207 12.25 1.97 2.73
#